data_AF-A0A641REF6-F1
#
_entry.id   AF-A0A641REF6-F1
#
_cell.length_a   1.000
_cell.length_b   1.000
_cell.length_c   1.000
_cell.angle_alpha   90.00
_cell.angle_beta   90.00
_cell.angle_gamma   90.00
#
_symmetry.space_group_name_H-M   'P 1'
#
loop_
_entity.id
_entity.type
_entity.pdbx_description
1 polymer ?
#
loop_
_entity_poly.entity_id
_entity_poly.type
_entity_poly.pdbx_seq_one_letter_code
_entity_poly.pdbx_strand_id
1 'polypeptide(L)'
;MLTIYDSNGNRRTDIEAGDSSTQVKEVQGDNVLTLSFTHYEYIALDVNDRVDFEGERYWLTERYIPKQKSGQEWVYDLKFYGIESLVRRFLVLETTDGNTEPVFTLTATPREHVAMIVKCINDGMNHTTDWKVGRVDGTDLIVIDYEGKYCNEALKEIAEAVGGQAEWWVEGQTVNVCRCEHGEEITLGYGKGLTGIERDTTGTDNFYTRLFPVGSTRNIDPSKYGHSRLMLPGGRQYVEIHTEEYGIYDRYEQDAFSGIYPRRIGAVSSVRSEDVKDDDGNPFTVYYFRDDSLNFDPNDYELPDETKRVSFQDGDLSGLGQGEDHYFEVNFNSATREFEIITIWPYDDDTQLPGGKLIPKSGDRYILWNIRMPDEYYPLAEEEFLTAVEQFNTECWQDLAVYKAPTDHVWIEENGVSLSVGRRVRLESEEYFPETGYRSSRITKITRKVNQPGEM
;
A
#
# COMPACT_ATOMS: atom_id res chain seq x y z
N MET A 1 13.64 -29.62 23.38
CA MET A 1 12.55 -30.60 23.19
C MET A 1 11.28 -29.83 22.87
N LEU A 2 10.55 -30.22 21.83
CA LEU A 2 9.27 -29.61 21.44
C LEU A 2 8.15 -30.63 21.59
N THR A 3 6.94 -30.19 21.90
CA THR A 3 5.76 -31.06 21.98
C THR A 3 4.80 -30.74 20.84
N ILE A 4 4.42 -31.77 20.09
CA ILE A 4 3.38 -31.68 19.07
C ILE A 4 2.04 -32.06 19.70
N TYR A 5 1.03 -31.22 19.49
CA TYR A 5 -0.33 -31.41 19.96
C TYR A 5 -1.28 -31.64 18.78
N ASP A 6 -2.35 -32.40 19.00
CA ASP A 6 -3.46 -32.49 18.07
C ASP A 6 -4.31 -31.21 18.07
N SER A 7 -5.27 -31.12 17.16
CA SER A 7 -6.20 -30.00 17.06
C SER A 7 -7.09 -29.80 18.29
N ASN A 8 -7.26 -30.82 19.14
CA ASN A 8 -7.99 -30.76 20.40
C ASN A 8 -7.09 -30.37 21.60
N GLY A 9 -5.78 -30.20 21.37
CA GLY A 9 -4.80 -29.89 22.39
C GLY A 9 -4.27 -31.10 23.16
N ASN A 10 -4.56 -32.33 22.73
CA ASN A 10 -3.94 -33.53 23.31
C ASN A 10 -2.51 -33.68 22.78
N ARG A 11 -1.60 -34.08 23.65
CA ARG A 11 -0.21 -34.36 23.26
C ARG A 11 -0.16 -35.55 22.29
N ARG A 12 0.44 -35.36 21.11
CA ARG A 12 0.79 -36.43 20.17
C ARG A 12 2.14 -37.05 20.51
N THR A 13 3.19 -36.24 20.56
CA THR A 13 4.55 -36.71 20.89
C THR A 13 5.45 -35.56 21.35
N ASP A 14 6.58 -35.91 21.96
CA ASP A 14 7.71 -34.99 22.15
C ASP A 14 8.80 -35.33 21.14
N ILE A 15 9.44 -34.30 20.60
CA ILE A 15 10.50 -34.44 19.60
C ILE A 15 11.76 -33.70 20.03
N GLU A 16 12.89 -34.21 19.56
CA GLU A 16 14.15 -33.49 19.51
C GLU A 16 14.35 -33.01 18.08
N ALA A 17 14.31 -31.69 17.89
CA ALA A 17 14.54 -31.08 16.59
C ALA A 17 16.00 -31.31 16.17
N GLY A 18 16.21 -31.86 14.99
CA GLY A 18 17.54 -32.02 14.40
C GLY A 18 18.12 -30.69 13.92
N ASP A 19 19.42 -30.68 13.64
CA ASP A 19 20.19 -29.47 13.32
C ASP A 19 19.74 -28.72 12.05
N SER A 20 19.00 -29.38 11.16
CA SER A 20 18.40 -28.75 9.97
C SER A 20 17.07 -28.05 10.27
N SER A 21 16.55 -28.15 11.48
CA SER A 21 15.29 -27.54 11.88
C SER A 21 15.46 -26.04 12.06
N THR A 22 14.63 -25.26 11.37
CA THR A 22 14.74 -23.81 11.30
C THR A 22 13.38 -23.13 11.37
N GLN A 23 13.35 -21.93 11.92
CA GLN A 23 12.26 -20.97 11.76
C GLN A 23 12.70 -19.92 10.73
N VAL A 24 11.86 -19.60 9.76
CA VAL A 24 12.06 -18.47 8.84
C VAL A 24 10.86 -17.55 8.95
N LYS A 25 11.11 -16.28 9.28
CA LYS A 25 10.08 -15.24 9.44
C LYS A 25 10.46 -14.01 8.62
N GLU A 26 9.52 -13.43 7.88
CA GLU A 26 9.76 -12.32 6.95
C GLU A 26 8.61 -11.30 6.97
N VAL A 27 8.93 -10.00 6.88
CA VAL A 27 7.92 -8.94 6.69
C VAL A 27 7.14 -9.19 5.40
N GLN A 28 5.84 -8.93 5.40
CA GLN A 28 4.94 -9.22 4.26
C GLN A 28 5.00 -10.67 3.76
N GLY A 29 5.48 -11.58 4.61
CA GLY A 29 5.88 -12.91 4.20
C GLY A 29 5.36 -14.00 5.11
N ASP A 30 6.04 -15.13 5.01
CA ASP A 30 5.74 -16.33 5.78
C ASP A 30 6.42 -16.32 7.16
N ASN A 31 5.79 -17.01 8.11
CA ASN A 31 6.40 -17.45 9.36
C ASN A 31 6.34 -18.98 9.39
N VAL A 32 7.44 -19.64 9.02
CA VAL A 32 7.49 -21.09 8.78
C VAL A 32 8.49 -21.74 9.73
N LEU A 33 8.01 -22.73 10.49
CA LEU A 33 8.82 -23.60 11.32
C LEU A 33 9.02 -24.94 10.60
N THR A 34 10.22 -25.17 10.08
CA THR A 34 10.64 -26.44 9.48
C THR A 34 11.25 -27.32 10.57
N LEU A 35 10.69 -28.52 10.75
CA LEU A 35 11.16 -29.48 11.74
C LEU A 35 11.62 -30.76 11.03
N SER A 36 12.89 -31.12 11.23
CA SER A 36 13.46 -32.38 10.80
C SER A 36 13.83 -33.21 12.04
N PHE A 37 13.29 -34.43 12.16
CA PHE A 37 13.57 -35.31 13.30
C PHE A 37 13.34 -36.78 12.94
N THR A 38 13.81 -37.69 13.80
CA THR A 38 13.53 -39.12 13.70
C THR A 38 12.72 -39.60 14.89
N HIS A 39 11.87 -40.60 14.66
CA HIS A 39 11.07 -41.21 15.72
C HIS A 39 11.03 -42.72 15.56
N TYR A 40 10.93 -43.45 16.67
CA TYR A 40 10.96 -44.92 16.67
C TYR A 40 9.61 -45.54 16.27
N GLU A 41 8.52 -44.81 16.54
CA GLU A 41 7.15 -45.15 16.14
C GLU A 41 6.63 -44.26 15.02
N TYR A 42 5.70 -44.82 14.24
CA TYR A 42 4.91 -44.07 13.25
C TYR A 42 3.95 -43.12 13.98
N ILE A 43 4.04 -41.83 13.68
CA ILE A 43 3.17 -40.78 14.19
C ILE A 43 2.38 -40.26 13.01
N ALA A 44 1.07 -40.47 13.04
CA ALA A 44 0.16 -39.80 12.12
C ALA A 44 0.05 -38.33 12.55
N LEU A 45 0.34 -37.41 11.62
CA LEU A 45 0.18 -35.99 11.81
C LEU A 45 -0.88 -35.47 10.84
N ASP A 46 -1.85 -34.74 11.38
CA ASP A 46 -3.01 -34.23 10.66
C ASP A 46 -3.00 -32.70 10.55
N VAL A 47 -3.84 -32.19 9.67
CA VAL A 47 -4.11 -30.74 9.54
C VAL A 47 -4.57 -30.18 10.89
N ASN A 48 -4.05 -29.00 11.24
CA ASN A 48 -4.25 -28.28 12.50
C ASN A 48 -3.57 -28.89 13.74
N ASP A 49 -2.79 -29.97 13.60
CA ASP A 49 -1.80 -30.30 14.62
C ASP A 49 -0.84 -29.10 14.81
N ARG A 50 -0.41 -28.88 16.04
CA ARG A 50 0.30 -27.65 16.41
C ARG A 50 1.52 -27.88 17.29
N VAL A 51 2.43 -26.93 17.22
CA VAL A 51 3.63 -26.85 18.05
C VAL A 51 3.86 -25.39 18.45
N ASP A 52 4.30 -25.19 19.69
CA ASP A 52 4.64 -23.86 20.20
C ASP A 52 6.18 -23.74 20.23
N PHE A 53 6.74 -22.67 19.66
CA PHE A 53 8.18 -22.40 19.57
C PHE A 53 8.44 -20.90 19.75
N GLU A 54 9.38 -20.53 20.63
CA GLU A 54 9.78 -19.13 20.89
C GLU A 54 8.61 -18.17 21.18
N GLY A 55 7.59 -18.67 21.90
CA GLY A 55 6.40 -17.89 22.27
C GLY A 55 5.33 -17.78 21.17
N GLU A 56 5.59 -18.33 19.98
CA GLU A 56 4.65 -18.36 18.86
C GLU A 56 4.08 -19.77 18.66
N ARG A 57 2.88 -19.83 18.06
CA ARG A 57 2.21 -21.08 17.72
C ARG A 57 2.25 -21.32 16.23
N TYR A 58 2.45 -22.56 15.86
CA TYR A 58 2.52 -23.01 14.48
C TYR A 58 1.59 -24.19 14.23
N TRP A 59 1.02 -24.28 13.02
CA TRP A 59 0.07 -25.32 12.63
C TRP A 59 0.49 -26.05 11.37
N LEU A 60 0.22 -27.34 11.32
CA LEU A 60 0.26 -28.12 10.09
C LEU A 60 -0.92 -27.75 9.19
N THR A 61 -0.64 -27.43 7.93
CA THR A 61 -1.65 -27.08 6.93
C THR A 61 -2.02 -28.24 6.01
N GLU A 62 -1.26 -29.34 6.07
CA GLU A 62 -1.45 -30.54 5.28
C GLU A 62 -1.26 -31.79 6.14
N ARG A 63 -1.82 -32.92 5.69
CA ARG A 63 -1.52 -34.22 6.30
C ARG A 63 -0.10 -34.62 5.97
N TYR A 64 0.61 -35.18 6.94
CA TYR A 64 1.99 -35.59 6.74
C TYR A 64 2.17 -37.10 6.89
N ILE A 65 2.90 -37.70 5.94
CA ILE A 65 3.27 -39.12 5.97
C ILE A 65 4.80 -39.20 6.04
N PRO A 66 5.38 -39.67 7.17
CA PRO A 66 6.82 -39.78 7.32
C PRO A 66 7.44 -40.83 6.42
N LYS A 67 8.73 -40.66 6.14
CA LYS A 67 9.53 -41.65 5.42
C LYS A 67 9.90 -42.80 6.36
N GLN A 68 9.51 -44.02 6.01
CA GLN A 68 9.98 -45.21 6.71
C GLN A 68 11.43 -45.50 6.35
N LYS A 69 12.34 -45.46 7.32
CA LYS A 69 13.74 -45.86 7.14
C LYS A 69 13.96 -47.32 7.56
N SER A 70 13.27 -47.78 8.59
CA SER A 70 13.21 -49.18 9.00
C SER A 70 11.90 -49.50 9.72
N GLY A 71 11.72 -50.73 10.21
CA GLY A 71 10.56 -51.09 11.04
C GLY A 71 10.48 -50.35 12.39
N GLN A 72 11.55 -49.67 12.80
CA GLN A 72 11.68 -48.96 14.08
C GLN A 72 12.25 -47.54 13.90
N GLU A 73 12.25 -47.01 12.68
CA GLU A 73 12.81 -45.69 12.41
C GLU A 73 12.03 -44.99 11.31
N TRP A 74 11.47 -43.84 11.66
CA TRP A 74 10.68 -42.97 10.80
C TRP A 74 11.32 -41.60 10.76
N VAL A 75 11.48 -41.05 9.57
CA VAL A 75 12.12 -39.75 9.33
C VAL A 75 11.06 -38.73 8.95
N TYR A 76 11.09 -37.60 9.65
CA TYR A 76 10.17 -36.49 9.49
C TYR A 76 10.96 -35.28 8.98
N ASP A 77 10.36 -34.58 8.04
CA ASP A 77 10.77 -33.30 7.47
C ASP A 77 9.49 -32.60 7.03
N LEU A 78 9.00 -31.68 7.86
CA LEU A 78 7.72 -31.02 7.65
C LEU A 78 7.75 -29.56 8.07
N LYS A 79 6.75 -28.81 7.58
CA LYS A 79 6.58 -27.39 7.83
C LYS A 79 5.33 -27.14 8.63
N PHE A 80 5.47 -26.38 9.72
CA PHE A 80 4.35 -25.75 10.39
C PHE A 80 4.35 -24.26 10.08
N TYR A 81 3.17 -23.66 10.08
CA TYR A 81 2.94 -22.29 9.64
C TYR A 81 2.38 -21.46 10.80
N GLY A 82 2.98 -20.31 11.07
CA GLY A 82 2.49 -19.32 12.02
C GLY A 82 1.26 -18.61 11.47
N ILE A 83 0.58 -17.83 12.33
CA ILE A 83 -0.70 -17.19 11.99
C ILE A 83 -0.63 -16.32 10.73
N GLU A 84 0.52 -15.68 10.49
CA GLU A 84 0.75 -14.71 9.43
C GLU A 84 0.76 -15.42 8.06
N SER A 85 1.24 -16.66 8.04
CA SER A 85 1.15 -17.54 6.88
C SER A 85 -0.28 -18.01 6.61
N LEU A 86 -1.10 -18.20 7.65
CA LEU A 86 -2.42 -18.82 7.52
C LEU A 86 -3.43 -17.93 6.79
N VAL A 87 -3.24 -16.61 6.75
CA VAL A 87 -4.18 -15.68 6.10
C VAL A 87 -4.29 -15.95 4.60
N ARG A 88 -3.25 -16.51 3.96
CA ARG A 88 -3.27 -16.87 2.53
C ARG A 88 -4.27 -17.96 2.16
N ARG A 89 -4.87 -18.63 3.14
CA ARG A 89 -5.85 -19.70 2.92
C ARG A 89 -7.22 -19.18 2.49
N PHE A 90 -7.48 -17.89 2.69
CA PHE A 90 -8.80 -17.31 2.57
C PHE A 90 -8.85 -16.28 1.44
N LEU A 91 -9.89 -16.39 0.62
CA LEU A 91 -10.25 -15.36 -0.36
C LEU A 91 -10.81 -14.13 0.36
N VAL A 92 -10.63 -12.97 -0.26
CA VAL A 92 -11.42 -11.79 0.10
C VAL A 92 -12.78 -11.92 -0.58
N LEU A 93 -13.85 -11.75 0.20
CA LEU A 93 -15.22 -12.00 -0.24
C LEU A 93 -16.08 -10.79 0.10
N GLU A 94 -16.86 -10.31 -0.86
CA GLU A 94 -17.93 -9.37 -0.57
C GLU A 94 -19.04 -10.13 0.19
N THR A 95 -19.36 -9.64 1.38
CA THR A 95 -20.32 -10.28 2.30
C THR A 95 -21.53 -9.40 2.61
N THR A 96 -21.71 -8.30 1.87
CA THR A 96 -22.88 -7.44 1.96
C THR A 96 -24.13 -8.22 1.53
N ASP A 97 -25.25 -8.02 2.23
CA ASP A 97 -26.55 -8.65 1.92
C ASP A 97 -26.56 -10.19 1.82
N GLY A 98 -25.62 -10.85 2.50
CA GLY A 98 -25.50 -12.31 2.47
C GLY A 98 -24.93 -12.85 1.17
N ASN A 99 -24.35 -11.99 0.33
CA ASN A 99 -23.55 -12.40 -0.81
C ASN A 99 -22.24 -13.05 -0.34
N THR A 100 -21.62 -13.83 -1.22
CA THR A 100 -20.28 -14.40 -1.02
C THR A 100 -19.59 -14.41 -2.37
N GLU A 101 -19.28 -13.20 -2.84
CA GLU A 101 -18.76 -12.96 -4.18
C GLU A 101 -17.24 -12.70 -4.12
N PRO A 102 -16.42 -13.51 -4.82
CA PRO A 102 -14.98 -13.27 -4.96
C PRO A 102 -14.62 -12.32 -6.12
N VAL A 103 -15.59 -11.79 -6.86
CA VAL A 103 -15.36 -10.88 -8.00
C VAL A 103 -16.05 -9.54 -7.77
N PHE A 104 -15.29 -8.55 -7.29
CA PHE A 104 -15.77 -7.19 -7.07
C PHE A 104 -14.62 -6.20 -7.00
N THR A 105 -14.92 -4.93 -7.24
CA THR A 105 -14.01 -3.82 -7.01
C THR A 105 -14.54 -2.97 -5.86
N LEU A 106 -13.65 -2.49 -4.99
CA LEU A 106 -14.02 -1.62 -3.88
C LEU A 106 -13.20 -0.34 -3.93
N THR A 107 -13.89 0.79 -3.78
CA THR A 107 -13.28 2.09 -3.54
C THR A 107 -13.56 2.49 -2.10
N ALA A 108 -12.55 2.43 -1.23
CA ALA A 108 -12.69 2.71 0.19
C ALA A 108 -11.38 3.24 0.79
N THR A 109 -11.43 3.67 2.05
CA THR A 109 -10.19 4.01 2.77
C THR A 109 -9.36 2.74 3.03
N PRO A 110 -8.02 2.81 3.08
CA PRO A 110 -7.17 1.65 3.38
C PRO A 110 -7.61 0.88 4.62
N ARG A 111 -8.07 1.60 5.66
CA ARG A 111 -8.58 1.00 6.89
C ARG A 111 -9.83 0.15 6.68
N GLU A 112 -10.76 0.60 5.84
CA GLU A 112 -11.98 -0.13 5.50
C GLU A 112 -11.66 -1.40 4.68
N HIS A 113 -10.71 -1.31 3.75
CA HIS A 113 -10.19 -2.47 3.03
C HIS A 113 -9.61 -3.52 4.00
N VAL A 114 -8.75 -3.12 4.94
CA VAL A 114 -8.18 -4.04 5.93
C VAL A 114 -9.26 -4.62 6.85
N ALA A 115 -10.28 -3.84 7.20
CA ALA A 115 -11.40 -4.33 8.01
C ALA A 115 -12.19 -5.45 7.30
N MET A 116 -12.43 -5.32 5.99
CA MET A 116 -13.05 -6.37 5.19
C MET A 116 -12.19 -7.63 5.14
N ILE A 117 -10.87 -7.49 4.96
CA ILE A 117 -9.95 -8.64 4.95
C ILE A 117 -9.94 -9.35 6.31
N VAL A 118 -9.84 -8.59 7.41
CA VAL A 118 -9.90 -9.13 8.77
C VAL A 118 -11.20 -9.90 9.02
N LYS A 119 -12.33 -9.42 8.50
CA LYS A 119 -13.60 -10.14 8.54
C LYS A 119 -13.51 -11.47 7.79
N CYS A 120 -12.98 -11.48 6.57
CA CYS A 120 -12.81 -12.70 5.78
C CYS A 120 -11.89 -13.73 6.48
N ILE A 121 -10.80 -13.27 7.10
CA ILE A 121 -9.90 -14.12 7.90
C ILE A 121 -10.65 -14.74 9.09
N ASN A 122 -11.41 -13.93 9.83
CA ASN A 122 -12.21 -14.37 10.98
C ASN A 122 -13.25 -15.42 10.57
N ASP A 123 -13.99 -15.18 9.47
CA ASP A 123 -14.98 -16.10 8.92
C ASP A 123 -14.32 -17.42 8.48
N GLY A 124 -13.21 -17.33 7.75
CA GLY A 124 -12.43 -18.49 7.32
C GLY A 124 -11.81 -19.30 8.46
N MET A 125 -11.48 -18.66 9.58
CA MET A 125 -11.00 -19.29 10.81
C MET A 125 -12.14 -19.69 11.75
N ASN A 126 -13.16 -20.34 11.20
CA ASN A 126 -14.28 -20.92 11.94
C ASN A 126 -15.14 -19.86 12.67
N HIS A 127 -15.38 -18.74 11.99
CA HIS A 127 -16.14 -17.59 12.50
C HIS A 127 -15.66 -17.08 13.86
N THR A 128 -14.34 -17.02 14.04
CA THR A 128 -13.76 -16.38 15.23
C THR A 128 -13.95 -14.86 15.17
N THR A 129 -13.66 -14.17 16.27
CA THR A 129 -13.59 -12.70 16.30
C THR A 129 -12.23 -12.21 16.80
N ASP A 130 -11.24 -13.10 16.88
CA ASP A 130 -9.94 -12.82 17.48
C ASP A 130 -9.09 -11.89 16.61
N TRP A 131 -9.26 -11.92 15.28
CA TRP A 131 -8.51 -11.04 14.39
C TRP A 131 -9.06 -9.62 14.41
N LYS A 132 -8.14 -8.64 14.46
CA LYS A 132 -8.44 -7.20 14.58
C LYS A 132 -7.66 -6.36 13.58
N VAL A 133 -8.21 -5.20 13.25
CA VAL A 133 -7.52 -4.15 12.49
C VAL A 133 -6.66 -3.34 13.46
N GLY A 134 -5.36 -3.28 13.19
CA GLY A 134 -4.39 -2.46 13.91
C GLY A 134 -4.23 -1.08 13.30
N ARG A 135 -2.96 -0.64 13.21
CA ARG A 135 -2.57 0.59 12.53
C ARG A 135 -2.62 0.38 11.02
N VAL A 136 -3.29 1.32 10.34
CA VAL A 136 -3.34 1.38 8.89
C VAL A 136 -3.01 2.82 8.50
N ASP A 137 -1.92 3.02 7.78
CA ASP A 137 -1.53 4.31 7.23
C ASP A 137 -2.34 4.63 5.96
N GLY A 138 -2.44 5.90 5.59
CA GLY A 138 -3.25 6.38 4.47
C GLY A 138 -4.70 6.68 4.83
N THR A 139 -5.23 7.81 4.34
CA THR A 139 -6.62 8.25 4.56
C THR A 139 -7.42 8.42 3.28
N ASP A 140 -6.74 8.54 2.15
CA ASP A 140 -7.38 8.76 0.86
C ASP A 140 -8.05 7.47 0.37
N LEU A 141 -9.10 7.61 -0.44
CA LEU A 141 -9.76 6.45 -1.04
C LEU A 141 -8.82 5.78 -2.05
N ILE A 142 -8.68 4.47 -1.93
CA ILE A 142 -7.95 3.64 -2.90
C ILE A 142 -8.95 2.71 -3.59
N VAL A 143 -8.62 2.29 -4.81
CA VAL A 143 -9.42 1.34 -5.58
C VAL A 143 -8.66 0.02 -5.66
N ILE A 144 -9.23 -1.05 -5.13
CA ILE A 144 -8.66 -2.40 -5.19
C ILE A 144 -9.65 -3.30 -5.93
N ASP A 145 -9.16 -4.00 -6.95
CA ASP A 145 -9.89 -5.06 -7.63
C ASP A 145 -9.63 -6.40 -6.92
N TYR A 146 -10.67 -7.02 -6.37
CA TYR A 146 -10.57 -8.23 -5.56
C TYR A 146 -10.78 -9.53 -6.33
N GLU A 147 -10.91 -9.51 -7.66
CA GLU A 147 -11.17 -10.72 -8.46
C GLU A 147 -10.22 -11.88 -8.08
N GLY A 148 -10.78 -12.89 -7.40
CA GLY A 148 -10.08 -14.11 -7.01
C GLY A 148 -8.91 -13.91 -6.02
N LYS A 149 -8.82 -12.76 -5.36
CA LYS A 149 -7.63 -12.37 -4.58
C LYS A 149 -7.62 -12.99 -3.18
N TYR A 150 -6.48 -13.54 -2.77
CA TYR A 150 -6.30 -14.05 -1.41
C TYR A 150 -5.98 -12.92 -0.42
N CYS A 151 -6.29 -13.13 0.87
CA CYS A 151 -6.14 -12.09 1.90
C CYS A 151 -4.71 -11.53 1.99
N ASN A 152 -3.67 -12.37 1.83
CA ASN A 152 -2.27 -11.89 1.84
C ASN A 152 -1.92 -11.04 0.62
N GLU A 153 -2.43 -11.41 -0.56
CA GLU A 153 -2.21 -10.67 -1.81
C GLU A 153 -2.91 -9.31 -1.75
N ALA A 154 -4.14 -9.30 -1.24
CA ALA A 154 -4.89 -8.08 -1.00
C ALA A 154 -4.21 -7.14 0.01
N LEU A 155 -3.69 -7.67 1.12
CA LEU A 155 -2.95 -6.87 2.10
C LEU A 155 -1.67 -6.26 1.50
N LYS A 156 -0.99 -7.00 0.62
CA LYS A 156 0.17 -6.50 -0.11
C LYS A 156 -0.21 -5.36 -1.04
N GLU A 157 -1.26 -5.53 -1.83
CA GLU A 157 -1.72 -4.50 -2.76
C GLU A 157 -2.23 -3.24 -2.06
N ILE A 158 -2.90 -3.37 -0.92
CA ILE A 158 -3.29 -2.22 -0.08
C ILE A 158 -2.04 -1.49 0.43
N ALA A 159 -1.02 -2.22 0.91
CA ALA A 159 0.22 -1.61 1.38
C ALA A 159 0.96 -0.86 0.25
N GLU A 160 0.96 -1.42 -0.96
CA GLU A 160 1.52 -0.77 -2.15
C GLU A 160 0.74 0.49 -2.54
N ALA A 161 -0.60 0.42 -2.52
CA ALA A 161 -1.47 1.56 -2.81
C ALA A 161 -1.39 2.69 -1.76
N VAL A 162 -1.15 2.35 -0.49
CA VAL A 162 -0.91 3.33 0.59
C VAL A 162 0.41 4.08 0.37
N GLY A 163 1.41 3.45 -0.26
CA GLY A 163 2.73 4.05 -0.47
C GLY A 163 3.49 4.28 0.84
N GLY A 164 4.42 5.24 0.86
CA GLY A 164 5.12 5.65 2.09
C GLY A 164 5.88 4.54 2.82
N GLN A 165 6.35 3.51 2.10
CA GLN A 165 7.01 2.31 2.65
C GLN A 165 6.10 1.48 3.59
N ALA A 166 4.78 1.59 3.42
CA ALA A 166 3.83 0.75 4.15
C ALA A 166 4.05 -0.73 3.83
N GLU A 167 3.94 -1.54 4.86
CA GLU A 167 4.06 -2.99 4.80
C GLU A 167 2.86 -3.62 5.50
N TRP A 168 2.49 -4.84 5.15
CA TRP A 168 1.55 -5.61 5.97
C TRP A 168 2.31 -6.54 6.89
N TRP A 169 1.88 -6.61 8.15
CA TRP A 169 2.47 -7.46 9.17
C TRP A 169 1.45 -7.73 10.27
N VAL A 170 1.68 -8.79 11.05
CA VAL A 170 0.77 -9.22 12.09
C VAL A 170 1.45 -9.21 13.46
N GLU A 171 0.76 -8.70 14.49
CA GLU A 171 1.17 -8.83 15.89
C GLU A 171 0.04 -9.47 16.70
N GLY A 172 0.28 -10.67 17.25
CA GLY A 172 -0.83 -11.49 17.74
C GLY A 172 -1.84 -11.66 16.61
N GLN A 173 -3.15 -11.50 16.81
CA GLN A 173 -4.10 -11.55 15.68
C GLN A 173 -4.47 -10.16 15.15
N THR A 174 -3.57 -9.18 15.27
CA THR A 174 -3.80 -7.81 14.81
C THR A 174 -3.07 -7.56 13.49
N VAL A 175 -3.83 -7.25 12.44
CA VAL A 175 -3.29 -6.91 11.11
C VAL A 175 -2.97 -5.43 11.04
N ASN A 176 -1.73 -5.10 10.70
CA ASN A 176 -1.28 -3.73 10.47
C ASN A 176 -0.92 -3.55 8.98
N VAL A 177 -1.19 -2.34 8.46
CA VAL A 177 -0.72 -1.89 7.14
C VAL A 177 -0.02 -0.54 7.33
N CYS A 178 1.24 -0.62 7.70
CA CYS A 178 2.13 0.51 7.96
C CYS A 178 3.56 -0.02 7.94
N ARG A 179 4.56 0.86 7.92
CA ARG A 179 5.97 0.43 8.03
C ARG A 179 6.16 -0.50 9.25
N CYS A 180 6.70 -1.70 9.04
CA CYS A 180 6.92 -2.67 10.10
C CYS A 180 8.18 -2.30 10.88
N GLU A 181 8.04 -1.43 11.87
CA GLU A 181 9.17 -0.93 12.65
C GLU A 181 8.75 -0.69 14.09
N HIS A 182 9.36 -1.40 15.04
CA HIS A 182 8.97 -1.35 16.44
C HIS A 182 10.10 -1.71 17.41
N GLY A 183 9.86 -1.45 18.69
CA GLY A 183 10.81 -1.68 19.78
C GLY A 183 11.94 -0.65 19.84
N GLU A 184 12.72 -0.75 20.91
CA GLU A 184 13.91 0.09 21.09
C GLU A 184 15.03 -0.32 20.12
N GLU A 185 15.79 0.66 19.62
CA GLU A 185 16.92 0.35 18.75
C GLU A 185 17.99 -0.44 19.52
N ILE A 186 18.41 -1.59 18.97
CA ILE A 186 19.52 -2.37 19.52
C ILE A 186 20.79 -2.15 18.70
N THR A 187 21.92 -1.98 19.38
CA THR A 187 23.22 -1.88 18.72
C THR A 187 23.82 -3.27 18.50
N LEU A 188 24.14 -3.59 17.25
CA LEU A 188 24.77 -4.85 16.84
C LEU A 188 25.96 -4.55 15.92
N GLY A 189 27.02 -5.34 16.03
CA GLY A 189 28.22 -5.21 15.20
C GLY A 189 29.10 -6.45 15.31
N TYR A 190 30.13 -6.54 14.47
CA TYR A 190 31.11 -7.63 14.58
C TYR A 190 31.77 -7.63 15.97
N GLY A 191 31.70 -8.75 16.70
CA GLY A 191 32.16 -8.85 18.09
C GLY A 191 31.27 -8.14 19.12
N LYS A 192 30.10 -7.63 18.70
CA LYS A 192 29.04 -7.01 19.52
C LYS A 192 27.70 -7.65 19.18
N GLY A 193 27.61 -8.97 19.34
CA GLY A 193 26.42 -9.76 19.03
C GLY A 193 26.32 -10.33 17.63
N LEU A 194 27.25 -9.98 16.72
CA LEU A 194 27.34 -10.56 15.38
C LEU A 194 28.69 -11.25 15.15
N THR A 195 28.67 -12.33 14.37
CA THR A 195 29.87 -13.06 13.90
C THR A 195 30.34 -12.59 12.53
N GLY A 196 29.53 -11.77 11.84
CA GLY A 196 29.87 -11.20 10.55
C GLY A 196 28.82 -10.20 10.07
N ILE A 197 29.18 -9.44 9.05
CA ILE A 197 28.27 -8.60 8.27
C ILE A 197 28.56 -8.89 6.80
N GLU A 198 27.53 -9.17 6.02
CA GLU A 198 27.61 -9.38 4.58
C GLU A 198 26.60 -8.47 3.90
N ARG A 199 27.05 -7.71 2.90
CA ARG A 199 26.14 -6.92 2.06
C ARG A 199 25.51 -7.84 1.03
N ASP A 200 24.19 -7.95 1.07
CA ASP A 200 23.38 -8.62 0.06
C ASP A 200 22.82 -7.58 -0.92
N THR A 201 22.98 -7.84 -2.21
CA THR A 201 22.46 -7.02 -3.31
C THR A 201 21.31 -7.69 -4.05
N THR A 202 20.81 -8.82 -3.53
CA THR A 202 19.63 -9.50 -4.08
C THR A 202 18.35 -8.79 -3.63
N GLY A 203 17.97 -7.75 -4.39
CA GLY A 203 16.82 -6.90 -4.09
C GLY A 203 16.99 -5.51 -4.70
N THR A 204 17.10 -5.45 -6.04
CA THR A 204 17.25 -4.18 -6.78
C THR A 204 15.90 -3.61 -7.23
N ASP A 205 14.80 -4.28 -6.91
CA ASP A 205 13.47 -3.85 -7.35
C ASP A 205 13.20 -2.48 -6.73
N ASN A 206 12.98 -1.49 -7.60
CA ASN A 206 12.79 -0.07 -7.28
C ASN A 206 14.04 0.74 -6.89
N PHE A 207 15.26 0.21 -6.99
CA PHE A 207 16.46 1.05 -6.84
C PHE A 207 16.67 1.95 -8.06
N TYR A 208 16.99 3.21 -7.81
CA TYR A 208 17.32 4.17 -8.84
C TYR A 208 18.21 5.28 -8.29
N THR A 209 18.94 5.91 -9.20
CA THR A 209 19.74 7.11 -8.93
C THR A 209 19.38 8.25 -9.88
N ARG A 210 18.51 7.99 -10.87
CA ARG A 210 17.91 8.99 -11.74
C ARG A 210 16.42 8.73 -11.91
N LEU A 211 15.61 9.64 -11.40
CA LEU A 211 14.16 9.61 -11.56
C LEU A 211 13.77 10.45 -12.79
N PHE A 212 13.00 9.86 -13.69
CA PHE A 212 12.23 10.52 -14.75
C PHE A 212 10.79 10.66 -14.28
N PRO A 213 10.47 11.72 -13.53
CA PRO A 213 9.09 11.99 -13.15
C PRO A 213 8.32 12.51 -14.36
N VAL A 214 7.10 12.04 -14.51
CA VAL A 214 6.26 12.37 -15.65
C VAL A 214 5.09 13.23 -15.21
N GLY A 215 5.15 14.52 -15.54
CA GLY A 215 4.07 15.46 -15.25
C GLY A 215 2.82 15.19 -16.10
N SER A 216 1.70 15.72 -15.63
CA SER A 216 0.39 15.58 -16.26
C SER A 216 0.28 16.38 -17.57
N THR A 217 -0.62 15.95 -18.46
CA THR A 217 -0.99 16.66 -19.69
C THR A 217 -2.18 17.61 -19.50
N ARG A 218 -2.85 17.53 -18.34
CA ARG A 218 -4.10 18.24 -18.08
C ARG A 218 -3.89 19.76 -18.05
N ASN A 219 -4.81 20.49 -18.65
CA ASN A 219 -4.81 21.96 -18.73
C ASN A 219 -3.58 22.58 -19.41
N ILE A 220 -2.96 21.86 -20.34
CA ILE A 220 -1.76 22.30 -21.07
C ILE A 220 -2.07 22.42 -22.56
N ASP A 221 -1.75 23.58 -23.14
CA ASP A 221 -1.61 23.74 -24.58
C ASP A 221 -0.12 23.60 -24.94
N PRO A 222 0.27 22.53 -25.64
CA PRO A 222 1.68 22.30 -25.98
C PRO A 222 2.27 23.40 -26.86
N SER A 223 1.45 24.06 -27.68
CA SER A 223 1.90 25.13 -28.58
C SER A 223 2.23 26.43 -27.83
N LYS A 224 1.64 26.63 -26.64
CA LYS A 224 1.87 27.80 -25.78
C LYS A 224 2.91 27.53 -24.70
N TYR A 225 2.81 26.39 -24.03
CA TYR A 225 3.72 26.00 -22.96
C TYR A 225 5.08 25.52 -23.50
N GLY A 226 5.12 25.01 -24.73
CA GLY A 226 6.33 24.49 -25.38
C GLY A 226 6.58 23.00 -25.11
N HIS A 227 5.80 22.38 -24.22
CA HIS A 227 5.88 20.98 -23.86
C HIS A 227 4.48 20.35 -23.80
N SER A 228 4.37 19.06 -24.10
CA SER A 228 3.09 18.34 -24.09
C SER A 228 2.57 17.96 -22.70
N ARG A 229 3.40 18.16 -21.67
CA ARG A 229 3.11 17.82 -20.28
C ARG A 229 3.85 18.76 -19.36
N LEU A 230 3.42 18.85 -18.11
CA LEU A 230 4.08 19.66 -17.08
C LEU A 230 5.54 19.21 -16.93
N MET A 231 6.46 20.17 -16.91
CA MET A 231 7.88 19.92 -16.75
C MET A 231 8.34 20.28 -15.34
N LEU A 232 9.47 19.75 -14.91
CA LEU A 232 10.17 20.30 -13.75
C LEU A 232 10.64 21.74 -14.07
N PRO A 233 10.87 22.57 -13.04
CA PRO A 233 11.33 23.94 -13.22
C PRO A 233 12.56 24.01 -14.15
N GLY A 234 12.46 24.88 -15.16
CA GLY A 234 13.48 25.06 -16.19
C GLY A 234 13.48 24.01 -17.31
N GLY A 235 12.41 23.22 -17.44
CA GLY A 235 12.28 22.20 -18.48
C GLY A 235 13.10 20.93 -18.22
N ARG A 236 13.50 20.69 -16.96
CA ARG A 236 14.27 19.50 -16.58
C ARG A 236 13.43 18.23 -16.77
N GLN A 237 14.07 17.16 -17.24
CA GLN A 237 13.40 15.87 -17.51
C GLN A 237 13.57 14.86 -16.37
N TYR A 238 14.58 15.05 -15.51
CA TYR A 238 14.92 14.11 -14.47
C TYR A 238 15.59 14.81 -13.28
N VAL A 239 15.64 14.08 -12.16
CA VAL A 239 16.42 14.41 -10.97
C VAL A 239 17.37 13.25 -10.69
N GLU A 240 18.62 13.57 -10.35
CA GLU A 240 19.65 12.59 -9.99
C GLU A 240 19.97 12.66 -8.50
N ILE A 241 20.16 11.49 -7.88
CA ILE A 241 20.52 11.30 -6.48
C ILE A 241 21.57 10.19 -6.39
N HIS A 242 22.64 10.41 -5.62
CA HIS A 242 23.70 9.42 -5.36
C HIS A 242 24.36 8.79 -6.62
N THR A 243 24.35 9.47 -7.76
CA THR A 243 24.92 8.94 -9.03
C THR A 243 26.44 8.79 -8.98
N GLU A 244 27.14 9.59 -8.18
CA GLU A 244 28.59 9.45 -7.97
C GLU A 244 28.96 8.16 -7.20
N GLU A 245 28.10 7.75 -6.26
CA GLU A 245 28.32 6.59 -5.40
C GLU A 245 27.91 5.28 -6.08
N TYR A 246 26.76 5.29 -6.74
CA TYR A 246 26.14 4.08 -7.28
C TYR A 246 26.18 3.98 -8.80
N GLY A 247 26.52 5.04 -9.53
CA GLY A 247 26.30 5.10 -10.98
C GLY A 247 24.83 5.42 -11.31
N ILE A 248 24.46 5.31 -12.58
CA ILE A 248 23.15 5.74 -13.09
C ILE A 248 22.21 4.54 -13.23
N TYR A 249 21.08 4.60 -12.55
CA TYR A 249 19.96 3.66 -12.60
C TYR A 249 18.68 4.45 -12.79
N ASP A 250 18.01 4.21 -13.92
CA ASP A 250 16.84 4.98 -14.33
C ASP A 250 15.56 4.41 -13.70
N ARG A 251 14.73 5.29 -13.14
CA ARG A 251 13.34 5.01 -12.79
C ARG A 251 12.42 5.92 -13.56
N TYR A 252 11.39 5.33 -14.14
CA TYR A 252 10.25 6.03 -14.70
C TYR A 252 9.14 6.06 -13.65
N GLU A 253 8.49 7.20 -13.48
CA GLU A 253 7.36 7.33 -12.56
C GLU A 253 6.37 8.37 -13.10
N GLN A 254 5.10 7.98 -13.24
CA GLN A 254 4.03 8.84 -13.75
C GLN A 254 2.86 8.93 -12.79
N ASP A 255 2.47 7.80 -12.21
CA ASP A 255 1.22 7.69 -11.47
C ASP A 255 1.26 8.59 -10.22
N ALA A 256 2.41 8.63 -9.55
CA ALA A 256 2.66 9.51 -8.41
C ALA A 256 2.52 11.03 -8.69
N PHE A 257 2.53 11.43 -9.96
CA PHE A 257 2.55 12.85 -10.36
C PHE A 257 1.39 13.25 -11.30
N SER A 258 0.53 12.29 -11.66
CA SER A 258 -0.59 12.48 -12.59
C SER A 258 -1.61 13.55 -12.14
N GLY A 259 -1.77 13.70 -10.82
CA GLY A 259 -2.63 14.70 -10.17
C GLY A 259 -2.03 16.10 -10.07
N ILE A 260 -0.80 16.33 -10.56
CA ILE A 260 -0.13 17.64 -10.52
C ILE A 260 -0.13 18.25 -11.93
N TYR A 261 -0.83 19.37 -12.05
CA TYR A 261 -1.02 20.09 -13.31
C TYR A 261 -1.37 21.56 -13.01
N PRO A 262 -1.19 22.46 -14.00
CA PRO A 262 -1.63 23.84 -13.88
C PRO A 262 -3.13 23.90 -13.57
N ARG A 263 -3.46 24.43 -12.38
CA ARG A 263 -4.85 24.48 -11.91
C ARG A 263 -5.08 25.60 -10.92
N ARG A 264 -6.36 25.94 -10.78
CA ARG A 264 -6.89 26.82 -9.74
C ARG A 264 -7.97 26.08 -8.98
N ILE A 265 -7.90 26.10 -7.66
CA ILE A 265 -9.00 25.69 -6.79
C ILE A 265 -9.89 26.93 -6.58
N GLY A 266 -11.03 26.94 -7.26
CA GLY A 266 -12.04 28.00 -7.14
C GLY A 266 -13.01 27.75 -6.00
N ALA A 267 -13.85 28.75 -5.72
CA ALA A 267 -14.92 28.64 -4.74
C ALA A 267 -16.21 29.24 -5.31
N VAL A 268 -17.31 28.50 -5.21
CA VAL A 268 -18.63 28.96 -5.63
C VAL A 268 -19.04 30.14 -4.74
N SER A 269 -19.34 31.30 -5.34
CA SER A 269 -19.84 32.47 -4.62
C SER A 269 -21.38 32.47 -4.53
N SER A 270 -22.05 32.10 -5.62
CA SER A 270 -23.51 32.06 -5.69
C SER A 270 -24.00 31.01 -6.69
N VAL A 271 -25.23 30.55 -6.50
CA VAL A 271 -25.89 29.54 -7.33
C VAL A 271 -27.30 30.01 -7.66
N ARG A 272 -27.71 29.85 -8.92
CA ARG A 272 -29.10 30.04 -9.36
C ARG A 272 -29.53 28.88 -10.25
N SER A 273 -30.82 28.75 -10.46
CA SER A 273 -31.37 27.73 -11.35
C SER A 273 -32.49 28.31 -12.22
N GLU A 274 -32.79 27.62 -13.30
CA GLU A 274 -33.88 27.94 -14.22
C GLU A 274 -34.56 26.66 -14.69
N ASP A 275 -35.89 26.61 -14.62
CA ASP A 275 -36.67 25.50 -15.15
C ASP A 275 -36.87 25.69 -16.65
N VAL A 276 -36.39 24.74 -17.43
CA VAL A 276 -36.44 24.74 -18.89
C VAL A 276 -37.13 23.46 -19.39
N LYS A 277 -37.31 23.35 -20.70
CA LYS A 277 -37.80 22.14 -21.35
C LYS A 277 -36.81 21.67 -22.39
N ASP A 278 -36.63 20.36 -22.49
CA ASP A 278 -35.87 19.75 -23.57
C ASP A 278 -36.61 19.84 -24.92
N ASP A 279 -35.99 19.34 -25.98
CA ASP A 279 -36.56 19.34 -27.34
C ASP A 279 -37.87 18.53 -27.45
N ASP A 280 -38.09 17.56 -26.56
CA ASP A 280 -39.29 16.73 -26.46
C ASP A 280 -40.36 17.35 -25.54
N GLY A 281 -40.06 18.47 -24.90
CA GLY A 281 -40.96 19.23 -24.02
C GLY A 281 -40.98 18.76 -22.56
N ASN A 282 -40.08 17.86 -22.15
CA ASN A 282 -39.93 17.41 -20.78
C ASN A 282 -39.25 18.49 -19.93
N PRO A 283 -39.79 18.82 -18.74
CA PRO A 283 -39.19 19.83 -17.88
C PRO A 283 -37.95 19.31 -17.17
N PHE A 284 -36.90 20.12 -17.10
CA PHE A 284 -35.73 19.89 -16.25
C PHE A 284 -35.17 21.22 -15.72
N THR A 285 -34.29 21.16 -14.72
CA THR A 285 -33.75 22.37 -14.07
C THR A 285 -32.27 22.53 -14.41
N VAL A 286 -31.91 23.63 -15.05
CA VAL A 286 -30.50 23.98 -15.30
C VAL A 286 -29.96 24.77 -14.12
N TYR A 287 -28.74 24.40 -13.68
CA TYR A 287 -28.05 25.08 -12.59
C TYR A 287 -26.88 25.91 -13.10
N TYR A 288 -26.74 27.09 -12.52
CA TYR A 288 -25.66 28.03 -12.79
C TYR A 288 -24.95 28.40 -11.50
N PHE A 289 -23.63 28.58 -11.57
CA PHE A 289 -22.86 29.09 -10.44
C PHE A 289 -21.91 30.21 -10.86
N ARG A 290 -21.50 31.02 -9.90
CA ARG A 290 -20.50 32.08 -10.06
C ARG A 290 -19.31 31.84 -9.15
N ASP A 291 -18.17 32.36 -9.55
CA ASP A 291 -17.00 32.53 -8.70
C ASP A 291 -16.50 33.97 -8.87
N ASP A 292 -16.79 34.83 -7.89
CA ASP A 292 -16.41 36.24 -7.95
C ASP A 292 -14.90 36.46 -7.80
N SER A 293 -14.16 35.44 -7.38
CA SER A 293 -12.70 35.47 -7.29
C SER A 293 -11.99 34.97 -8.56
N LEU A 294 -12.74 34.46 -9.55
CA LEU A 294 -12.20 34.08 -10.85
C LEU A 294 -11.71 35.36 -11.57
N ASN A 295 -10.41 35.45 -11.82
CA ASN A 295 -9.74 36.64 -12.34
C ASN A 295 -9.49 36.62 -13.87
N PHE A 296 -9.90 35.56 -14.56
CA PHE A 296 -9.80 35.43 -16.03
C PHE A 296 -11.15 35.03 -16.64
N ASP A 297 -11.22 34.99 -17.97
CA ASP A 297 -12.36 34.45 -18.71
C ASP A 297 -11.99 33.07 -19.29
N PRO A 298 -12.59 31.96 -18.81
CA PRO A 298 -12.33 30.62 -19.32
C PRO A 298 -12.47 30.45 -20.84
N ASN A 299 -13.31 31.24 -21.51
CA ASN A 299 -13.50 31.15 -22.96
C ASN A 299 -12.25 31.63 -23.73
N ASP A 300 -11.41 32.49 -23.15
CA ASP A 300 -10.15 32.94 -23.77
C ASP A 300 -9.06 31.85 -23.74
N TYR A 301 -9.33 30.73 -23.06
CA TYR A 301 -8.37 29.69 -22.77
C TYR A 301 -8.83 28.28 -23.17
N GLU A 302 -9.81 28.18 -24.05
CA GLU A 302 -10.27 26.89 -24.59
C GLU A 302 -9.12 26.11 -25.24
N LEU A 303 -9.08 24.81 -24.94
CA LEU A 303 -8.23 23.88 -25.67
C LEU A 303 -8.96 23.37 -26.91
N PRO A 304 -8.28 23.21 -28.05
CA PRO A 304 -8.89 22.63 -29.25
C PRO A 304 -9.45 21.23 -28.97
N ASP A 305 -10.64 20.96 -29.52
CA ASP A 305 -11.33 19.66 -29.43
C ASP A 305 -11.67 19.17 -28.01
N GLU A 306 -11.56 20.05 -27.00
CA GLU A 306 -11.88 19.76 -25.60
C GLU A 306 -13.11 20.54 -25.12
N THR A 307 -13.94 19.88 -24.31
CA THR A 307 -15.09 20.53 -23.66
C THR A 307 -14.71 20.92 -22.24
N LYS A 308 -15.02 22.17 -21.83
CA LYS A 308 -14.70 22.67 -20.48
C LYS A 308 -15.42 21.84 -19.43
N ARG A 309 -14.71 21.54 -18.35
CA ARG A 309 -15.20 20.65 -17.30
C ARG A 309 -14.90 21.21 -15.93
N VAL A 310 -15.76 20.89 -14.97
CA VAL A 310 -15.56 21.22 -13.55
C VAL A 310 -15.74 19.97 -12.71
N SER A 311 -14.82 19.74 -11.77
CA SER A 311 -15.00 18.74 -10.71
C SER A 311 -15.09 19.43 -9.36
N PHE A 312 -16.14 19.13 -8.60
CA PHE A 312 -16.32 19.67 -7.24
C PHE A 312 -15.45 18.89 -6.25
N GLN A 313 -14.69 19.64 -5.45
CA GLN A 313 -13.70 19.10 -4.51
C GLN A 313 -14.29 18.83 -3.12
N ASP A 314 -15.47 19.38 -2.84
CA ASP A 314 -16.28 19.13 -1.66
C ASP A 314 -17.74 19.55 -1.96
N GLY A 315 -18.60 19.52 -0.94
CA GLY A 315 -20.03 19.79 -1.08
C GLY A 315 -20.82 18.59 -1.61
N ASP A 316 -22.08 18.82 -1.95
CA ASP A 316 -23.01 17.73 -2.30
C ASP A 316 -22.74 17.12 -3.69
N LEU A 317 -21.92 17.78 -4.51
CA LEU A 317 -21.53 17.29 -5.84
C LEU A 317 -20.12 16.66 -5.86
N SER A 318 -19.43 16.61 -4.73
CA SER A 318 -18.12 15.94 -4.66
C SER A 318 -18.26 14.44 -4.90
N GLY A 319 -17.41 13.89 -5.77
CA GLY A 319 -17.49 12.49 -6.18
C GLY A 319 -18.67 12.15 -7.10
N LEU A 320 -19.41 13.15 -7.58
CA LEU A 320 -20.49 12.99 -8.56
C LEU A 320 -20.08 13.55 -9.92
N GLY A 321 -20.73 13.10 -10.99
CA GLY A 321 -20.44 13.54 -12.36
C GLY A 321 -20.18 12.35 -13.28
N GLN A 322 -19.44 12.61 -14.36
CA GLN A 322 -19.05 11.61 -15.35
C GLN A 322 -17.57 11.25 -15.23
N GLY A 323 -17.24 10.00 -15.57
CA GLY A 323 -15.87 9.47 -15.60
C GLY A 323 -15.21 9.33 -14.23
N GLU A 324 -13.95 8.90 -14.23
CA GLU A 324 -13.14 8.69 -13.01
C GLU A 324 -12.81 10.01 -12.29
N ASP A 325 -12.77 11.13 -13.02
CA ASP A 325 -12.49 12.46 -12.45
C ASP A 325 -13.74 13.17 -11.88
N HIS A 326 -14.89 12.49 -11.87
CA HIS A 326 -16.16 12.99 -11.32
C HIS A 326 -16.46 14.43 -11.80
N TYR A 327 -16.45 14.62 -13.12
CA TYR A 327 -16.59 15.95 -13.72
C TYR A 327 -18.01 16.22 -14.22
N PHE A 328 -18.35 17.49 -14.31
CA PHE A 328 -19.48 18.00 -15.08
C PHE A 328 -18.95 18.84 -16.24
N GLU A 329 -19.53 18.67 -17.43
CA GLU A 329 -19.28 19.62 -18.51
C GLU A 329 -19.93 20.96 -18.18
N VAL A 330 -19.29 22.06 -18.59
CA VAL A 330 -19.77 23.41 -18.30
C VAL A 330 -19.65 24.34 -19.49
N ASN A 331 -20.58 25.28 -19.59
CA ASN A 331 -20.45 26.46 -20.43
C ASN A 331 -20.15 27.68 -19.56
N PHE A 332 -19.37 28.64 -20.04
CA PHE A 332 -19.12 29.90 -19.33
C PHE A 332 -19.68 31.08 -20.11
N ASN A 333 -20.50 31.91 -19.46
CA ASN A 333 -21.01 33.14 -20.03
C ASN A 333 -20.12 34.32 -19.62
N SER A 334 -19.32 34.83 -20.56
CA SER A 334 -18.40 35.95 -20.35
C SER A 334 -19.08 37.24 -19.86
N ALA A 335 -20.33 37.48 -20.24
CA ALA A 335 -21.05 38.71 -19.89
C ALA A 335 -21.61 38.66 -18.46
N THR A 336 -22.19 37.54 -18.05
CA THR A 336 -22.75 37.37 -16.69
C THR A 336 -21.73 36.82 -15.69
N ARG A 337 -20.59 36.29 -16.18
CA ARG A 337 -19.57 35.55 -15.42
C ARG A 337 -20.15 34.35 -14.66
N GLU A 338 -21.00 33.59 -15.35
CA GLU A 338 -21.66 32.41 -14.82
C GLU A 338 -21.21 31.15 -15.56
N PHE A 339 -20.96 30.08 -14.81
CA PHE A 339 -20.88 28.74 -15.34
C PHE A 339 -22.28 28.14 -15.37
N GLU A 340 -22.68 27.61 -16.52
CA GLU A 340 -23.80 26.68 -16.66
C GLU A 340 -23.27 25.26 -16.50
N ILE A 341 -23.90 24.48 -15.62
CA ILE A 341 -23.57 23.06 -15.45
C ILE A 341 -24.45 22.26 -16.40
N ILE A 342 -23.82 21.49 -17.30
CA ILE A 342 -24.56 20.58 -18.18
C ILE A 342 -25.19 19.48 -17.33
N THR A 343 -26.51 19.40 -17.40
CA THR A 343 -27.29 18.43 -16.63
C THR A 343 -27.07 17.02 -17.16
N ILE A 344 -26.93 16.05 -16.26
CA ILE A 344 -26.75 14.64 -16.58
C ILE A 344 -27.78 13.78 -15.85
N TRP A 345 -28.09 12.60 -16.38
CA TRP A 345 -28.99 11.60 -15.79
C TRP A 345 -28.24 10.28 -15.68
N PRO A 346 -27.40 10.10 -14.65
CA PRO A 346 -26.49 8.96 -14.58
C PRO A 346 -27.14 7.67 -14.05
N TYR A 347 -28.41 7.73 -13.63
CA TYR A 347 -29.15 6.62 -13.04
C TYR A 347 -30.41 6.31 -13.86
N ASP A 348 -30.88 5.06 -13.81
CA ASP A 348 -32.07 4.58 -14.54
C ASP A 348 -33.41 5.04 -13.93
N ASP A 349 -33.40 5.91 -12.92
CA ASP A 349 -34.56 6.36 -12.16
C ASP A 349 -34.94 7.84 -12.40
N ASP A 350 -34.51 8.40 -13.54
CA ASP A 350 -34.71 9.79 -13.94
C ASP A 350 -34.08 10.83 -13.00
N THR A 351 -33.17 10.42 -12.11
CA THR A 351 -32.45 11.34 -11.22
C THR A 351 -31.49 12.24 -12.03
N GLN A 352 -31.79 13.53 -12.06
CA GLN A 352 -30.91 14.55 -12.65
C GLN A 352 -29.79 14.97 -11.68
N LEU A 353 -28.59 15.23 -12.21
CA LEU A 353 -27.51 15.91 -11.51
C LEU A 353 -27.00 17.10 -12.35
N PRO A 354 -26.81 18.29 -11.73
CA PRO A 354 -27.25 18.65 -10.38
C PRO A 354 -28.78 18.64 -10.23
N GLY A 355 -29.30 18.34 -9.03
CA GLY A 355 -30.74 18.25 -8.80
C GLY A 355 -31.16 17.97 -7.35
N GLY A 356 -32.37 18.41 -6.98
CA GLY A 356 -32.95 18.15 -5.66
C GLY A 356 -32.10 18.72 -4.53
N LYS A 357 -31.47 17.86 -3.73
CA LYS A 357 -30.51 18.26 -2.68
C LYS A 357 -29.05 18.23 -3.13
N LEU A 358 -28.76 17.59 -4.27
CA LEU A 358 -27.41 17.42 -4.82
C LEU A 358 -27.15 18.57 -5.80
N ILE A 359 -26.90 19.76 -5.25
CA ILE A 359 -26.66 21.00 -6.01
C ILE A 359 -25.41 21.68 -5.48
N PRO A 360 -24.71 22.49 -6.29
CA PRO A 360 -23.59 23.27 -5.76
C PRO A 360 -24.12 24.31 -4.76
N LYS A 361 -23.29 24.71 -3.81
CA LYS A 361 -23.58 25.71 -2.79
C LYS A 361 -22.46 26.73 -2.68
N SER A 362 -22.79 27.90 -2.15
CA SER A 362 -21.79 28.92 -1.83
C SER A 362 -20.76 28.35 -0.85
N GLY A 363 -19.48 28.48 -1.20
CA GLY A 363 -18.35 27.92 -0.47
C GLY A 363 -17.81 26.61 -1.02
N ASP A 364 -18.57 25.87 -1.84
CA ASP A 364 -18.10 24.62 -2.44
C ASP A 364 -16.89 24.90 -3.34
N ARG A 365 -15.83 24.12 -3.16
CA ARG A 365 -14.60 24.23 -3.93
C ARG A 365 -14.72 23.44 -5.22
N TYR A 366 -14.09 23.94 -6.28
CA TYR A 366 -14.10 23.30 -7.58
C TYR A 366 -12.78 23.49 -8.32
N ILE A 367 -12.48 22.59 -9.25
CA ILE A 367 -11.37 22.72 -10.19
C ILE A 367 -11.91 22.75 -11.61
N LEU A 368 -11.39 23.67 -12.41
CA LEU A 368 -11.68 23.79 -13.84
C LEU A 368 -10.64 22.99 -14.64
N TRP A 369 -11.12 22.23 -15.61
CA TRP A 369 -10.32 21.38 -16.47
C TRP A 369 -10.68 21.58 -17.94
N ASN A 370 -9.86 21.01 -18.82
CA ASN A 370 -10.00 21.11 -20.27
C ASN A 370 -9.93 22.56 -20.80
N ILE A 371 -9.15 23.38 -20.11
CA ILE A 371 -8.74 24.70 -20.56
C ILE A 371 -7.24 24.86 -20.34
N ARG A 372 -6.59 25.70 -21.14
CA ARG A 372 -5.22 26.12 -20.86
C ARG A 372 -5.25 27.05 -19.64
N MET A 373 -4.46 26.82 -18.60
CA MET A 373 -4.43 27.83 -17.53
C MET A 373 -3.73 29.13 -17.99
N PRO A 374 -4.01 30.28 -17.37
CA PRO A 374 -3.16 31.46 -17.52
C PRO A 374 -1.70 31.18 -17.15
N ASP A 375 -0.78 31.94 -17.76
CA ASP A 375 0.67 31.68 -17.68
C ASP A 375 1.19 31.69 -16.23
N GLU A 376 0.55 32.43 -15.32
CA GLU A 376 0.91 32.50 -13.90
C GLU A 376 0.74 31.18 -13.14
N TYR A 377 -0.08 30.25 -13.62
CA TYR A 377 -0.33 28.96 -12.96
C TYR A 377 0.71 27.89 -13.30
N TYR A 378 1.47 28.07 -14.38
CA TYR A 378 2.48 27.08 -14.79
C TYR A 378 3.64 27.03 -13.79
N PRO A 379 4.32 28.15 -13.45
CA PRO A 379 5.43 28.09 -12.48
C PRO A 379 5.02 27.54 -11.11
N LEU A 380 3.78 27.83 -10.67
CA LEU A 380 3.23 27.29 -9.42
C LEU A 380 3.09 25.77 -9.48
N ALA A 381 2.58 25.23 -10.59
CA ALA A 381 2.46 23.80 -10.79
C ALA A 381 3.84 23.12 -10.97
N GLU A 382 4.80 23.76 -11.64
CA GLU A 382 6.17 23.25 -11.75
C GLU A 382 6.86 23.16 -10.39
N GLU A 383 6.65 24.14 -9.51
CA GLU A 383 7.18 24.14 -8.14
C GLU A 383 6.50 23.06 -7.26
N GLU A 384 5.18 22.91 -7.36
CA GLU A 384 4.44 21.80 -6.73
C GLU A 384 4.98 20.45 -7.21
N PHE A 385 5.23 20.32 -8.51
CA PHE A 385 5.75 19.09 -9.11
C PHE A 385 7.17 18.78 -8.64
N LEU A 386 8.06 19.77 -8.57
CA LEU A 386 9.40 19.58 -8.00
C LEU A 386 9.33 19.14 -6.53
N THR A 387 8.47 19.79 -5.73
CA THR A 387 8.30 19.45 -4.31
C THR A 387 7.84 18.00 -4.14
N ALA A 388 6.86 17.57 -4.95
CA ALA A 388 6.39 16.19 -4.94
C ALA A 388 7.49 15.21 -5.37
N VAL A 389 8.32 15.55 -6.35
CA VAL A 389 9.46 14.73 -6.80
C VAL A 389 10.54 14.59 -5.72
N GLU A 390 10.84 15.67 -5.00
CA GLU A 390 11.80 15.65 -3.88
C GLU A 390 11.27 14.82 -2.70
N GLN A 391 9.98 14.96 -2.39
CA GLN A 391 9.31 14.12 -1.38
C GLN A 391 9.31 12.65 -1.79
N PHE A 392 8.95 12.35 -3.04
CA PHE A 392 8.98 11.00 -3.59
C PHE A 392 10.38 10.37 -3.49
N ASN A 393 11.43 11.12 -3.84
CA ASN A 393 12.80 10.65 -3.66
C ASN A 393 13.13 10.37 -2.19
N THR A 394 12.67 11.21 -1.26
CA THR A 394 12.90 11.01 0.17
C THR A 394 12.21 9.74 0.69
N GLU A 395 11.01 9.44 0.21
CA GLU A 395 10.19 8.32 0.68
C GLU A 395 10.52 6.99 -0.04
N CYS A 396 10.74 7.04 -1.34
CA CYS A 396 10.88 5.87 -2.19
C CYS A 396 12.32 5.47 -2.46
N TRP A 397 13.28 6.40 -2.35
CA TRP A 397 14.68 6.03 -2.53
C TRP A 397 15.13 5.18 -1.34
N GLN A 398 15.70 4.01 -1.66
CA GLN A 398 16.26 3.11 -0.68
C GLN A 398 17.65 2.70 -1.15
N ASP A 399 18.60 2.69 -0.22
CA ASP A 399 19.90 2.06 -0.46
C ASP A 399 19.70 0.55 -0.70
N LEU A 400 20.26 0.06 -1.80
CA LEU A 400 20.32 -1.35 -2.21
C LEU A 400 20.77 -2.33 -1.12
N ALA A 401 21.53 -1.86 -0.13
CA ALA A 401 22.17 -2.76 0.79
C ALA A 401 21.18 -3.32 1.82
N VAL A 402 20.75 -4.55 1.60
CA VAL A 402 20.32 -5.47 2.65
C VAL A 402 21.59 -6.04 3.29
N TYR A 403 21.60 -6.23 4.60
CA TYR A 403 22.73 -6.83 5.29
C TYR A 403 22.33 -8.15 5.93
N LYS A 404 23.07 -9.21 5.60
CA LYS A 404 23.05 -10.47 6.35
C LYS A 404 24.03 -10.34 7.50
N ALA A 405 23.54 -10.61 8.70
CA ALA A 405 24.27 -10.37 9.94
C ALA A 405 24.10 -11.60 10.84
N PRO A 406 24.85 -12.69 10.61
CA PRO A 406 24.76 -13.88 11.45
C PRO A 406 25.10 -13.53 12.90
N THR A 407 24.27 -13.99 13.83
CA THR A 407 24.42 -13.65 15.25
C THR A 407 25.53 -14.45 15.93
N ASP A 408 26.09 -13.89 16.99
CA ASP A 408 26.82 -14.65 18.01
C ASP A 408 25.81 -15.14 19.05
N HIS A 409 25.42 -16.41 18.96
CA HIS A 409 24.38 -16.97 19.82
C HIS A 409 24.73 -16.88 21.31
N VAL A 410 26.01 -17.01 21.68
CA VAL A 410 26.45 -16.93 23.09
C VAL A 410 26.18 -15.53 23.60
N TRP A 411 26.60 -14.52 22.83
CA TRP A 411 26.39 -13.13 23.20
C TRP A 411 24.90 -12.79 23.30
N ILE A 412 24.08 -13.22 22.33
CA ILE A 412 22.63 -12.98 22.33
C ILE A 412 21.98 -13.56 23.59
N GLU A 413 22.31 -14.80 23.94
CA GLU A 413 21.77 -15.51 25.10
C GLU A 413 22.24 -14.89 26.43
N GLU A 414 23.54 -14.59 26.57
CA GLU A 414 24.11 -13.99 27.79
C GLU A 414 23.57 -12.59 28.07
N ASN A 415 23.25 -11.82 27.02
CA ASN A 415 22.72 -10.46 27.15
C ASN A 415 21.18 -10.41 27.14
N GLY A 416 20.51 -11.56 27.03
CA GLY A 416 19.03 -11.63 27.02
C GLY A 416 18.41 -10.86 25.85
N VAL A 417 19.10 -10.81 24.71
CA VAL A 417 18.65 -10.04 23.54
C VAL A 417 17.58 -10.82 22.78
N SER A 418 16.43 -10.20 22.59
CA SER A 418 15.35 -10.74 21.76
C SER A 418 15.30 -10.02 20.42
N LEU A 419 15.50 -10.77 19.34
CA LEU A 419 15.40 -10.29 17.97
C LEU A 419 14.11 -10.80 17.33
N SER A 420 13.39 -9.88 16.70
CA SER A 420 12.18 -10.15 15.94
C SER A 420 12.22 -9.34 14.65
N VAL A 421 11.45 -9.78 13.65
CA VAL A 421 11.13 -8.95 12.50
C VAL A 421 10.53 -7.61 12.98
N GLY A 422 10.85 -6.52 12.28
CA GLY A 422 10.48 -5.14 12.62
C GLY A 422 11.35 -4.47 13.68
N ARG A 423 12.22 -5.21 14.38
CA ARG A 423 13.12 -4.63 15.40
C ARG A 423 14.14 -3.68 14.76
N ARG A 424 14.24 -2.47 15.30
CA ARG A 424 15.26 -1.50 14.92
C ARG A 424 16.66 -1.92 15.36
N VAL A 425 17.65 -1.77 14.47
CA VAL A 425 19.04 -2.12 14.69
C VAL A 425 19.95 -0.98 14.26
N ARG A 426 20.85 -0.58 15.16
CA ARG A 426 22.03 0.23 14.84
C ARG A 426 23.16 -0.73 14.48
N LEU A 427 23.39 -0.93 13.18
CA LEU A 427 24.41 -1.83 12.67
C LEU A 427 25.76 -1.11 12.60
N GLU A 428 26.71 -1.48 13.46
CA GLU A 428 28.02 -0.82 13.58
C GLU A 428 29.11 -1.52 12.76
N SER A 429 29.79 -0.74 11.93
CA SER A 429 31.07 -1.09 11.29
C SER A 429 31.63 0.16 10.60
N GLU A 430 32.87 0.52 10.94
CA GLU A 430 33.59 1.63 10.29
C GLU A 430 33.92 1.31 8.83
N GLU A 431 34.12 0.03 8.50
CA GLU A 431 34.46 -0.44 7.16
C GLU A 431 33.25 -0.43 6.23
N TYR A 432 32.08 -0.82 6.72
CA TYR A 432 30.85 -0.82 5.92
C TYR A 432 30.18 0.56 5.90
N PHE A 433 30.37 1.40 6.92
CA PHE A 433 29.72 2.71 7.07
C PHE A 433 30.74 3.82 7.38
N PRO A 434 31.67 4.13 6.47
CA PRO A 434 32.83 4.99 6.78
C PRO A 434 32.50 6.45 7.13
N GLU A 435 31.32 6.94 6.74
CA GLU A 435 30.92 8.32 7.03
C GLU A 435 30.38 8.51 8.45
N THR A 436 29.69 7.49 8.97
CA THR A 436 28.90 7.56 10.21
C THR A 436 29.37 6.58 11.29
N GLY A 437 30.11 5.53 10.92
CA GLY A 437 30.48 4.37 11.75
C GLY A 437 29.36 3.34 11.95
N TYR A 438 28.14 3.65 11.48
CA TYR A 438 26.97 2.81 11.64
C TYR A 438 25.87 3.12 10.61
N ARG A 439 24.95 2.18 10.40
CA ARG A 439 23.68 2.40 9.70
C ARG A 439 22.50 2.05 10.62
N SER A 440 21.48 2.91 10.62
CA SER A 440 20.19 2.58 11.22
C SER A 440 19.39 1.71 10.24
N SER A 441 18.97 0.55 10.70
CA SER A 441 18.29 -0.49 9.94
C SER A 441 17.13 -1.09 10.74
N ARG A 442 16.35 -1.97 10.12
CA ARG A 442 15.41 -2.87 10.81
C ARG A 442 15.60 -4.30 10.33
N ILE A 443 15.20 -5.25 11.14
CA ILE A 443 15.18 -6.66 10.75
C ILE A 443 13.96 -6.92 9.87
N THR A 444 14.17 -7.23 8.60
CA THR A 444 13.08 -7.58 7.66
C THR A 444 12.87 -9.09 7.54
N LYS A 445 13.89 -9.88 7.89
CA LYS A 445 13.88 -11.34 7.83
C LYS A 445 14.74 -11.94 8.93
N ILE A 446 14.27 -13.03 9.52
CA ILE A 446 15.02 -13.88 10.46
C ILE A 446 15.00 -15.30 9.93
N THR A 447 16.16 -15.94 9.88
CA THR A 447 16.28 -17.40 9.92
C THR A 447 16.79 -17.74 11.31
N ARG A 448 16.31 -18.80 11.95
CA ARG A 448 16.71 -19.16 13.32
C ARG A 448 16.80 -20.66 13.45
N LYS A 449 17.84 -21.18 14.08
CA LYS A 449 17.90 -22.60 14.42
C LYS A 449 16.97 -22.95 15.58
N VAL A 450 16.27 -24.08 15.45
CA VAL A 450 15.32 -24.52 16.49
C VAL A 450 16.03 -25.06 17.74
N ASN A 451 17.16 -25.74 17.55
CA ASN A 451 17.96 -26.28 18.65
C ASN A 451 18.87 -25.23 19.32
N GLN A 452 19.13 -24.11 18.65
CA GLN A 452 19.94 -22.99 19.14
C GLN A 452 19.32 -21.65 18.71
N PRO A 453 18.26 -21.18 19.40
CA PRO A 453 17.51 -19.98 19.01
C PRO A 453 18.35 -18.70 18.89
N GLY A 454 19.47 -18.60 19.62
CA GLY A 454 20.39 -17.47 19.51
C GLY A 454 21.18 -17.43 18.20
N GLU A 455 21.26 -18.54 17.44
CA GLU A 455 21.91 -18.62 16.12
C GLU A 455 20.89 -18.29 15.02
N MET A 456 21.02 -17.08 14.46
CA MET A 456 20.12 -16.50 13.46
C MET A 456 20.86 -16.04 12.20
#